data_AF-A0A645IEG0-F1
#
_entry.id   AF-A0A645IEG0-F1
#
_cell.length_a   1.000
_cell.length_b   1.000
_cell.length_c   1.000
_cell.angle_alpha   90.00
_cell.angle_beta   90.00
_cell.angle_gamma   90.00
#
_symmetry.space_group_name_H-M   'P 1'
#
loop_
_entity.id
_entity.type
_entity.pdbx_description
1 polymer ?
#
loop_
_entity_poly.entity_id
_entity_poly.type
_entity_poly.pdbx_seq_one_letter_code
_entity_poly.pdbx_strand_id
1 'polypeptide(L)'
;MPVLPVLPESGKSRTTLGTLGFEHEAENGYWIYRDRDGGNLIDIHVSQDLLQYFQKANGHSLVISYYPDKGRYEAQMYEKEDPAEGGVESYFAYDSKSNTVVDGYTDGIDMKPEEFFPKMLGIPQTDTVFLDIISIFQQYTMDRFGMAPDELFRVDAD
;
A
#
# COMPACT_ATOMS: atom_id res chain seq x y z
N MET A 1 -22.05 2.97 54.68
CA MET A 1 -21.24 3.58 53.62
C MET A 1 -21.92 3.27 52.30
N PRO A 2 -22.25 4.24 51.45
CA PRO A 2 -22.83 3.94 50.15
C PRO A 2 -21.72 3.50 49.20
N VAL A 3 -21.93 2.36 48.53
CA VAL A 3 -21.06 1.85 47.47
C VAL A 3 -21.35 2.67 46.21
N LEU A 4 -20.32 3.34 45.67
CA LEU A 4 -20.44 4.05 44.40
C LEU A 4 -20.70 3.04 43.27
N PRO A 5 -21.58 3.34 42.29
CA PRO A 5 -21.72 2.51 41.12
C PRO A 5 -20.45 2.58 40.27
N VAL A 6 -19.91 1.42 39.92
CA VAL A 6 -18.88 1.30 38.89
C VAL A 6 -19.54 1.68 37.56
N LEU A 7 -19.14 2.82 36.99
CA LEU A 7 -19.51 3.16 35.62
C LEU A 7 -18.91 2.11 34.68
N PRO A 8 -19.65 1.56 33.71
CA PRO A 8 -19.05 0.71 32.70
C PRO A 8 -17.98 1.51 31.96
N GLU A 9 -16.79 0.93 31.81
CA GLU A 9 -15.75 1.51 30.96
C GLU A 9 -16.36 1.76 29.58
N SER A 10 -16.29 3.02 29.14
CA SER A 10 -16.77 3.43 27.83
C SER A 10 -16.10 2.57 26.78
N GLY A 11 -16.87 1.68 26.14
CA GLY A 11 -16.37 0.73 25.18
C GLY A 11 -15.55 1.43 24.10
N LYS A 12 -14.23 1.21 24.10
CA LYS A 12 -13.43 1.48 22.91
C LYS A 12 -13.99 0.56 21.84
N SER A 13 -14.65 1.13 20.83
CA SER A 13 -14.98 0.38 19.62
C SER A 13 -13.68 -0.28 19.16
N ARG A 14 -13.66 -1.61 19.10
CA ARG A 14 -12.50 -2.35 18.57
C ARG A 14 -12.35 -1.90 17.12
N THR A 15 -11.19 -1.36 16.76
CA THR A 15 -10.89 -1.04 15.36
C THR A 15 -10.70 -2.35 14.62
N THR A 16 -11.53 -2.58 13.62
CA THR A 16 -11.47 -3.69 12.67
C THR A 16 -11.40 -3.14 11.23
N LEU A 17 -11.03 -3.99 10.27
CA LEU A 17 -11.01 -3.62 8.86
C LEU A 17 -12.38 -3.11 8.40
N GLY A 18 -13.48 -3.75 8.81
CA GLY A 18 -14.83 -3.28 8.49
C GLY A 18 -15.15 -1.90 9.07
N THR A 19 -14.74 -1.61 10.31
CA THR A 19 -14.92 -0.26 10.89
C THR A 19 -14.06 0.81 10.21
N LEU A 20 -12.98 0.42 9.54
CA LEU A 20 -12.14 1.30 8.72
C LEU A 20 -12.68 1.48 7.29
N GLY A 21 -13.81 0.83 6.96
CA GLY A 21 -14.46 0.91 5.65
C GLY A 21 -13.93 -0.07 4.61
N PHE A 22 -13.19 -1.10 5.04
CA PHE A 22 -12.84 -2.20 4.14
C PHE A 22 -14.04 -3.12 3.94
N GLU A 23 -14.18 -3.62 2.71
CA GLU A 23 -15.17 -4.62 2.33
C GLU A 23 -14.48 -5.96 2.13
N HIS A 24 -15.05 -7.03 2.69
CA HIS A 24 -14.52 -8.38 2.50
C HIS A 24 -14.88 -8.92 1.11
N GLU A 25 -13.85 -9.27 0.32
CA GLU A 25 -13.99 -9.98 -0.93
C GLU A 25 -13.83 -11.48 -0.65
N ALA A 26 -14.93 -12.22 -0.74
CA ALA A 26 -15.00 -13.61 -0.32
C ALA A 26 -14.41 -14.61 -1.33
N GLU A 27 -14.37 -14.28 -2.62
CA GLU A 27 -13.86 -15.18 -3.67
C GLU A 27 -12.34 -15.33 -3.59
N ASN A 28 -11.65 -14.25 -3.22
CA ASN A 28 -10.20 -14.17 -3.19
C ASN A 28 -9.62 -14.03 -1.78
N GLY A 29 -10.46 -13.84 -0.76
CA GLY A 29 -10.06 -13.84 0.65
C GLY A 29 -9.27 -12.60 1.07
N TYR A 30 -9.51 -11.46 0.42
CA TYR A 30 -8.88 -10.19 0.77
C TYR A 30 -9.92 -9.17 1.23
N TRP A 31 -9.48 -8.20 2.02
CA TRP A 31 -10.25 -7.02 2.39
C TRP A 31 -9.83 -5.86 1.51
N ILE A 32 -10.80 -5.14 0.94
CA ILE A 32 -10.55 -4.03 0.02
C ILE A 32 -11.06 -2.75 0.62
N TYR A 33 -10.20 -1.74 0.67
CA TYR A 33 -10.62 -0.36 0.80
C TYR A 33 -10.49 0.34 -0.55
N ARG A 34 -11.54 1.05 -0.98
CA ARG A 34 -11.55 1.81 -2.23
C ARG A 34 -11.78 3.27 -1.96
N ASP A 35 -10.96 4.12 -2.56
CA ASP A 35 -11.07 5.55 -2.47
C ASP A 35 -11.07 6.20 -3.86
N ARG A 36 -11.73 7.35 -3.93
CA ARG A 36 -11.67 8.23 -5.09
C ARG A 36 -11.09 9.56 -4.64
N ASP A 37 -9.78 9.68 -4.75
CA ASP A 37 -9.10 10.95 -4.50
C ASP A 37 -8.96 11.73 -5.81
N GLY A 38 -9.71 12.82 -5.95
CA GLY A 38 -9.57 13.75 -7.08
C GLY A 38 -9.80 13.16 -8.48
N GLY A 39 -10.42 11.97 -8.58
CA GLY A 39 -10.61 11.24 -9.85
C GLY A 39 -9.63 10.09 -10.07
N ASN A 40 -8.61 9.95 -9.23
CA ASN A 40 -7.74 8.78 -9.19
C ASN A 40 -8.37 7.71 -8.28
N LEU A 41 -8.50 6.50 -8.80
CA LEU A 41 -8.90 5.35 -8.01
C LEU A 41 -7.69 4.85 -7.23
N ILE A 42 -7.84 4.78 -5.90
CA ILE A 42 -6.85 4.19 -5.01
C ILE A 42 -7.51 3.01 -4.30
N ASP A 43 -6.91 1.83 -4.43
CA ASP A 43 -7.37 0.64 -3.72
C ASP A 43 -6.28 0.16 -2.76
N ILE A 44 -6.70 -0.31 -1.59
CA ILE A 44 -5.84 -1.06 -0.66
C ILE A 44 -6.42 -2.44 -0.47
N HIS A 45 -5.61 -3.46 -0.74
CA HIS A 45 -5.96 -4.86 -0.49
C HIS A 45 -5.17 -5.36 0.72
N VAL A 46 -5.87 -5.93 1.70
CA VAL A 46 -5.26 -6.63 2.84
C VAL A 46 -5.55 -8.12 2.67
N SER A 47 -4.51 -8.93 2.52
CA SER A 47 -4.62 -10.40 2.54
C SER A 47 -3.97 -10.96 3.81
N GLN A 48 -3.91 -12.30 3.90
CA GLN A 48 -3.24 -12.99 5.00
C GLN A 48 -1.74 -12.66 5.11
N ASP A 49 -1.06 -12.35 4.00
CA ASP A 49 0.40 -12.31 3.93
C ASP A 49 0.97 -11.00 3.38
N LEU A 50 0.14 -10.12 2.83
CA LEU A 50 0.59 -8.86 2.26
C LEU A 50 -0.47 -7.76 2.33
N LEU A 51 0.01 -6.52 2.21
CA LEU A 51 -0.78 -5.31 2.05
C LEU A 51 -0.43 -4.69 0.70
N GLN A 52 -1.42 -4.43 -0.15
CA GLN A 52 -1.23 -3.95 -1.51
C GLN A 52 -1.89 -2.60 -1.68
N TYR A 53 -1.19 -1.67 -2.31
CA TYR A 53 -1.67 -0.35 -2.67
C TYR A 53 -1.66 -0.21 -4.19
N PHE A 54 -2.79 0.23 -4.75
CA PHE A 54 -2.97 0.46 -6.17
C PHE A 54 -3.21 1.94 -6.40
N GLN A 55 -2.49 2.54 -7.35
CA GLN A 55 -2.71 3.90 -7.79
C GLN A 55 -2.52 4.02 -9.29
N LYS A 56 -3.45 4.71 -9.95
CA LYS A 56 -3.31 5.07 -11.36
C LYS A 56 -2.56 6.39 -11.51
N ALA A 57 -1.57 6.42 -12.40
CA ALA A 57 -0.80 7.63 -12.70
C ALA A 57 -0.35 7.63 -14.17
N ASN A 58 -0.65 8.70 -14.90
CA ASN A 58 -0.18 8.93 -16.28
C ASN A 58 -0.40 7.74 -17.23
N GLY A 59 -1.56 7.07 -17.16
CA GLY A 59 -1.90 5.91 -17.99
C GLY A 59 -1.32 4.57 -17.53
N HIS A 60 -0.53 4.58 -16.45
CA HIS A 60 0.08 3.40 -15.83
C HIS A 60 -0.61 3.07 -14.50
N SER A 61 -0.44 1.84 -14.03
CA SER A 61 -0.81 1.45 -12.68
C SER A 61 0.44 1.21 -11.84
N LEU A 62 0.59 1.97 -10.76
CA LEU A 62 1.53 1.69 -9.68
C LEU A 62 0.88 0.69 -8.72
N VAL A 63 1.57 -0.41 -8.45
CA VAL A 63 1.23 -1.35 -7.38
C VAL A 63 2.39 -1.41 -6.40
N ILE A 64 2.14 -1.10 -5.13
CA ILE A 64 3.10 -1.28 -4.04
C ILE A 64 2.59 -2.41 -3.14
N SER A 65 3.30 -3.52 -3.13
CA SER A 65 3.05 -4.66 -2.25
C SER A 65 4.00 -4.59 -1.05
N TYR A 66 3.47 -4.70 0.16
CA TYR A 66 4.23 -4.79 1.39
C TYR A 66 4.04 -6.16 2.04
N TYR A 67 5.16 -6.82 2.33
CA TYR A 67 5.22 -8.13 2.98
C TYR A 67 5.76 -7.96 4.41
N PRO A 68 4.88 -7.86 5.42
CA PRO A 68 5.26 -7.50 6.79
C PRO A 68 6.24 -8.50 7.42
N ASP A 69 6.00 -9.81 7.24
CA ASP A 69 6.88 -10.87 7.77
C ASP A 69 8.32 -10.75 7.25
N LYS A 70 8.46 -10.30 6.00
CA LYS A 70 9.77 -10.09 5.36
C LYS A 70 10.33 -8.71 5.69
N GLY A 71 9.50 -7.71 5.94
CA GLY A 71 9.90 -6.31 5.94
C GLY A 71 10.32 -5.87 4.55
N ARG A 72 9.54 -6.24 3.52
CA ARG A 72 9.89 -6.01 2.11
C ARG A 72 8.77 -5.28 1.39
N TYR A 73 9.15 -4.25 0.66
CA TYR A 73 8.27 -3.58 -0.31
C TYR A 73 8.64 -4.05 -1.72
N GLU A 74 7.64 -4.19 -2.56
CA GLU A 74 7.79 -4.45 -3.98
C GLU A 74 6.92 -3.44 -4.72
N ALA A 75 7.53 -2.64 -5.58
CA ALA A 75 6.82 -1.70 -6.41
C ALA A 75 6.87 -2.18 -7.87
N GLN A 76 5.71 -2.17 -8.52
CA GLN A 76 5.53 -2.55 -9.90
C GLN A 76 4.82 -1.41 -10.63
N MET A 77 5.33 -1.06 -11.80
CA MET A 77 4.63 -0.19 -12.75
C MET A 77 4.15 -1.03 -13.91
N TYR A 78 2.85 -0.98 -14.19
CA TYR A 78 2.22 -1.68 -15.30
C TYR A 78 1.96 -0.74 -16.47
N GLU A 79 2.13 -1.23 -17.69
CA GLU A 79 1.91 -0.49 -18.96
C GLU A 79 0.50 0.11 -19.04
N LYS A 80 -0.47 -0.53 -18.39
CA LYS A 80 -1.88 -0.11 -18.40
C LYS A 80 -2.38 0.18 -16.99
N GLU A 81 -3.44 0.97 -16.95
CA GLU A 81 -4.18 1.26 -15.72
C GLU A 81 -4.84 0.03 -15.07
N ASP A 82 -5.11 -1.02 -15.84
CA ASP A 82 -5.53 -2.32 -15.31
C ASP A 82 -4.32 -3.28 -15.32
N PRO A 83 -3.77 -3.62 -14.13
CA PRO A 83 -2.68 -4.59 -14.01
C PRO A 83 -2.98 -5.96 -14.63
N ALA A 84 -4.26 -6.34 -14.78
CA ALA A 84 -4.64 -7.60 -15.40
C ALA A 84 -4.51 -7.58 -16.94
N GLU A 85 -4.42 -6.40 -17.55
CA GLU A 85 -4.39 -6.22 -19.00
C GLU A 85 -2.99 -5.87 -19.56
N GLY A 86 -2.00 -5.66 -18.70
CA GLY A 86 -0.66 -5.18 -19.05
C GLY A 86 0.48 -5.97 -18.42
N GLY A 87 1.67 -5.87 -19.01
CA GLY A 87 2.90 -6.38 -18.42
C GLY A 87 3.45 -5.43 -17.35
N VAL A 88 4.31 -5.97 -16.48
CA VAL A 88 5.14 -5.14 -15.58
C VAL A 88 6.25 -4.52 -16.42
N GLU A 89 6.24 -3.20 -16.57
CA GLU A 89 7.28 -2.46 -17.29
C GLU A 89 8.49 -2.17 -16.41
N SER A 90 8.28 -1.93 -15.12
CA SER A 90 9.38 -1.71 -14.19
C SER A 90 9.05 -2.23 -12.80
N TYR A 91 10.09 -2.70 -12.13
CA TYR A 91 10.01 -3.35 -10.83
C TYR A 91 11.20 -2.95 -9.97
N PHE A 92 10.96 -2.82 -8.67
CA PHE A 92 12.01 -2.97 -7.67
C PHE A 92 11.50 -3.62 -6.39
N ALA A 93 12.41 -4.29 -5.70
CA ALA A 93 12.21 -4.82 -4.36
C ALA A 93 13.12 -4.10 -3.36
N TYR A 94 12.53 -3.63 -2.27
CA TYR A 94 13.21 -2.92 -1.22
C TYR A 94 13.09 -3.66 0.11
N ASP A 95 14.23 -3.99 0.72
CA ASP A 95 14.27 -4.57 2.06
C ASP A 95 14.40 -3.45 3.10
N SER A 96 13.38 -3.32 3.96
CA SER A 96 13.33 -2.26 4.96
C SER A 96 14.21 -2.53 6.19
N LYS A 97 14.69 -3.77 6.37
CA LYS A 97 15.57 -4.14 7.49
C LYS A 97 17.02 -3.78 7.16
N SER A 98 17.46 -4.04 5.93
CA SER A 98 18.80 -3.66 5.45
C SER A 98 18.85 -2.26 4.82
N ASN A 99 17.69 -1.67 4.53
CA ASN A 99 17.56 -0.35 3.92
C ASN A 99 18.21 -0.29 2.53
N THR A 100 17.92 -1.30 1.70
CA THR A 100 18.53 -1.50 0.38
C THR A 100 17.55 -2.04 -0.65
N VAL A 101 17.73 -1.63 -1.91
CA VAL A 101 17.12 -2.34 -3.05
C VAL A 101 17.82 -3.68 -3.25
N VAL A 102 17.05 -4.76 -3.26
CA VAL A 102 17.57 -6.14 -3.36
C VAL A 102 17.34 -6.76 -4.74
N ASP A 103 16.44 -6.18 -5.52
CA ASP A 103 16.14 -6.59 -6.89
C ASP A 103 15.51 -5.43 -7.66
N GLY A 104 15.62 -5.42 -8.98
CA GLY A 104 15.00 -4.43 -9.82
C GLY A 104 15.33 -4.59 -11.30
N TYR A 105 14.33 -4.33 -12.15
CA TYR A 105 14.47 -4.37 -13.59
C TYR A 105 13.48 -3.42 -14.26
N THR A 106 13.76 -3.07 -15.51
CA THR A 106 12.83 -2.41 -16.42
C THR A 106 12.82 -3.22 -17.71
N ASP A 107 11.64 -3.55 -18.21
CA ASP A 107 11.50 -4.32 -19.45
C ASP A 107 11.47 -3.40 -20.67
N GLY A 108 11.95 -3.90 -21.81
CA GLY A 108 11.79 -3.27 -23.12
C GLY A 108 12.56 -1.97 -23.39
N ILE A 109 13.25 -1.37 -22.41
CA ILE A 109 14.00 -0.12 -22.58
C ILE A 109 15.31 -0.08 -21.78
N ASP A 110 16.29 0.68 -22.29
CA ASP A 110 17.56 0.96 -21.60
C ASP A 110 17.37 2.08 -20.57
N MET A 111 16.63 1.77 -19.49
CA MET A 111 16.34 2.68 -18.39
C MET A 111 16.28 1.90 -17.09
N LYS A 112 16.87 2.42 -16.02
CA LYS A 112 16.81 1.75 -14.71
C LYS A 112 15.53 2.10 -13.95
N PRO A 113 15.10 1.27 -12.98
CA PRO A 113 13.96 1.60 -12.12
C PRO A 113 14.05 2.99 -11.46
N GLU A 114 15.25 3.41 -11.03
CA GLU A 114 15.50 4.73 -10.43
C GLU A 114 15.21 5.92 -11.36
N GLU A 115 15.17 5.69 -12.67
CA GLU A 115 14.85 6.70 -13.69
C GLU A 115 13.42 6.54 -14.20
N PHE A 116 12.93 5.29 -14.26
CA PHE A 116 11.63 4.95 -14.83
C PHE A 116 10.47 5.43 -13.97
N PHE A 117 10.46 5.03 -12.70
CA PHE A 117 9.37 5.37 -11.78
C PHE A 117 9.16 6.88 -11.63
N PRO A 118 10.19 7.72 -11.37
CA PRO A 118 9.96 9.15 -11.20
C PRO A 118 9.40 9.79 -12.47
N LYS A 119 9.86 9.34 -13.64
CA LYS A 119 9.34 9.79 -14.94
C LYS A 119 7.86 9.45 -15.10
N MET A 120 7.45 8.23 -14.80
CA MET A 120 6.05 7.81 -14.96
C MET A 120 5.13 8.42 -13.90
N LEU A 121 5.62 8.64 -12.69
CA LEU A 121 4.86 9.27 -11.61
C LEU A 121 4.88 10.81 -11.68
N GLY A 122 5.71 11.40 -12.54
CA GLY A 122 5.85 12.84 -12.63
C GLY A 122 6.48 13.47 -11.39
N ILE A 123 7.28 12.71 -10.64
CA ILE A 123 7.98 13.17 -9.43
C ILE A 123 9.46 13.44 -9.74
N PRO A 124 10.14 14.30 -8.96
CA PRO A 124 11.57 14.54 -9.13
C PRO A 124 12.39 13.26 -8.97
N GLN A 125 13.43 13.10 -9.78
CA GLN A 125 14.44 12.07 -9.54
C GLN A 125 15.37 12.52 -8.41
N THR A 126 15.53 11.68 -7.40
CA THR A 126 16.34 11.94 -6.20
C THR A 126 17.27 10.76 -5.92
N ASP A 127 18.25 10.96 -5.03
CA ASP A 127 19.11 9.87 -4.55
C ASP A 127 18.32 8.85 -3.68
N THR A 128 17.10 9.20 -3.25
CA THR A 128 16.23 8.39 -2.39
C THR A 128 14.97 7.91 -3.12
N VAL A 129 14.95 7.93 -4.45
CA VAL A 129 13.73 7.75 -5.26
C VAL A 129 12.92 6.50 -4.90
N PHE A 130 13.56 5.38 -4.56
CA PHE A 130 12.86 4.17 -4.12
C PHE A 130 12.10 4.35 -2.81
N LEU A 131 12.69 5.07 -1.85
CA LEU A 131 12.03 5.45 -0.61
C LEU A 131 10.93 6.47 -0.87
N ASP A 132 11.14 7.43 -1.77
CA ASP A 132 10.12 8.41 -2.13
C ASP A 132 8.89 7.71 -2.73
N ILE A 133 9.06 6.67 -3.55
CA ILE A 133 7.95 5.87 -4.10
C ILE A 133 7.24 5.08 -3.00
N ILE A 134 7.98 4.40 -2.12
CA ILE A 134 7.39 3.68 -0.98
C ILE A 134 6.63 4.64 -0.06
N SER A 135 7.12 5.87 0.08
CA SER A 135 6.51 6.89 0.94
C SER A 135 5.12 7.30 0.47
N ILE A 136 4.79 7.17 -0.82
CA ILE A 136 3.43 7.40 -1.36
C ILE A 136 2.43 6.52 -0.61
N PHE A 137 2.72 5.23 -0.51
CA PHE A 137 1.86 4.27 0.18
C PHE A 137 1.85 4.51 1.70
N GLN A 138 3.02 4.68 2.33
CA GLN A 138 3.11 4.90 3.78
C GLN A 138 2.38 6.17 4.24
N GLN A 139 2.53 7.26 3.48
CA GLN A 139 1.86 8.52 3.74
C GLN A 139 0.35 8.37 3.54
N TYR A 140 -0.09 7.67 2.49
CA TYR A 140 -1.51 7.42 2.27
C TYR A 140 -2.15 6.63 3.41
N THR A 141 -1.54 5.55 3.90
CA THR A 141 -2.10 4.79 5.04
C THR A 141 -2.15 5.65 6.30
N MET A 142 -1.13 6.47 6.52
CA MET A 142 -1.07 7.38 7.66
C MET A 142 -2.15 8.46 7.59
N ASP A 143 -2.31 9.12 6.44
CA ASP A 143 -3.30 10.18 6.26
C ASP A 143 -4.73 9.63 6.31
N ARG A 144 -4.94 8.42 5.77
CA ARG A 144 -6.28 7.85 5.66
C ARG A 144 -6.75 7.14 6.93
N PHE A 145 -5.87 6.38 7.57
CA PHE A 145 -6.23 5.52 8.71
C PHE A 145 -5.53 5.94 10.02
N GLY A 146 -4.60 6.89 9.98
CA GLY A 146 -3.80 7.28 11.15
C GLY A 146 -2.80 6.21 11.58
N MET A 147 -2.37 5.34 10.65
CA MET A 147 -1.59 4.14 10.94
C MET A 147 -0.52 3.88 9.88
N ALA A 148 0.60 3.31 10.30
CA ALA A 148 1.62 2.77 9.39
C ALA A 148 1.12 1.46 8.72
N PRO A 149 1.71 1.05 7.58
CA PRO A 149 1.35 -0.22 6.91
C PRO A 149 1.41 -1.44 7.82
N ASP A 150 2.43 -1.53 8.68
CA ASP A 150 2.59 -2.57 9.70
C ASP A 150 1.42 -2.64 10.69
N GLU A 151 0.88 -1.48 11.05
CA GLU A 151 -0.23 -1.38 12.01
C GLU A 151 -1.54 -1.73 11.33
N LEU A 152 -1.76 -1.22 10.11
CA LEU A 152 -2.94 -1.53 9.30
C LEU A 152 -3.05 -3.04 9.03
N PHE A 153 -1.93 -3.71 8.72
CA PHE A 153 -1.91 -5.15 8.49
C PHE A 153 -2.31 -5.98 9.73
N ARG A 154 -2.11 -5.45 10.94
CA ARG A 154 -2.46 -6.14 12.20
C ARG A 154 -3.89 -5.87 12.66
N VAL A 155 -4.63 -5.03 11.94
CA VAL A 155 -6.04 -4.77 12.26
C VAL A 155 -6.85 -6.04 12.02
N ASP A 156 -7.68 -6.40 13.00
CA ASP A 156 -8.50 -7.61 12.91
C ASP A 156 -9.49 -7.53 11.74
N ALA A 157 -9.64 -8.65 11.02
CA ALA A 157 -10.83 -8.92 10.23
C ALA A 157 -12.04 -9.04 11.19
N ASP A 158 -13.21 -8.55 10.78
CA ASP A 158 -14.45 -8.59 11.59
C ASP A 158 -14.81 -9.98 12.12
#